data_AF-A0A183N2N2-F1
#
_entry.id   AF-A0A183N2N2-F1
#
_cell.length_a   1.000
_cell.length_b   1.000
_cell.length_c   1.000
_cell.angle_alpha   90.00
_cell.angle_beta   90.00
_cell.angle_gamma   90.00
#
_symmetry.space_group_name_H-M   'P 1'
#
loop_
_entity.id
_entity.type
_entity.pdbx_description
1 polymer ?
#
loop_
_entity_poly.entity_id
_entity_poly.type
_entity_poly.pdbx_seq_one_letter_code
_entity_poly.pdbx_strand_id
1 'polypeptide(L)'
;MERYPKSCGNSSNICWYGNHKVRENNWISAASTVLIDARKLIPSDSEHNEERSQLKRKVTRSLHNDREQWWVAKAREVGKAAAIGNSKQLFRLVKETGIRNPTVSETISEKDGHTTHSQSRRLDRWAEHFRDQFNWPSASHDL
;
A
#
# COMPACT_ATOMS: atom_id res chain seq x y z
N MET A 1 7.87 36.83 35.89
CA MET A 1 7.59 37.37 34.54
C MET A 1 6.32 36.72 34.04
N GLU A 2 5.29 37.54 33.87
CA GLU A 2 3.88 37.18 33.70
C GLU A 2 3.60 36.20 32.56
N ARG A 3 2.75 35.19 32.85
CA ARG A 3 1.99 34.49 31.83
C ARG A 3 0.67 35.24 31.63
N TYR A 4 0.48 35.83 30.46
CA TYR A 4 -0.85 36.08 29.92
C TYR A 4 -1.12 35.15 28.74
N PRO A 5 -2.32 34.54 28.65
CA PRO A 5 -2.71 33.72 27.51
C PRO A 5 -3.08 34.61 26.33
N LYS A 6 -2.55 34.32 25.13
CA LYS A 6 -3.15 34.82 23.89
C LYS A 6 -4.34 33.92 23.55
N SER A 7 -5.53 34.47 23.75
CA SER A 7 -6.78 33.93 23.24
C SER A 7 -6.74 33.93 21.71
N CYS A 8 -6.68 32.74 21.10
CA CYS A 8 -7.10 32.57 19.72
C CYS A 8 -8.58 32.23 19.77
N GLY A 9 -9.40 33.21 19.38
CA GLY A 9 -10.84 33.06 19.27
C GLY A 9 -11.24 31.97 18.28
N ASN A 10 -12.16 31.15 18.76
CA ASN A 10 -13.21 30.40 18.06
C ASN A 10 -12.84 29.46 16.90
N SER A 11 -12.95 28.18 17.26
CA SER A 11 -13.49 27.06 16.49
C SER A 11 -12.63 26.46 15.37
N SER A 12 -11.83 25.49 15.81
CA SER A 12 -11.63 24.18 15.16
C SER A 12 -10.93 24.18 13.80
N ASN A 13 -9.69 24.67 13.77
CA ASN A 13 -8.69 24.15 12.85
C ASN A 13 -7.49 23.63 13.64
N ILE A 14 -7.52 22.34 13.98
CA ILE A 14 -6.31 21.64 14.40
C ILE A 14 -5.47 21.44 13.14
N CYS A 15 -4.41 22.23 13.07
CA CYS A 15 -3.35 22.12 12.09
C CYS A 15 -2.62 20.78 12.31
N TRP A 16 -2.77 19.84 11.37
CA TRP A 16 -1.92 18.66 11.29
C TRP A 16 -0.80 18.93 10.29
N TYR A 17 0.36 19.37 10.79
CA TYR A 17 1.62 19.24 10.04
C TYR A 17 2.03 17.77 10.04
N GLY A 18 1.53 17.03 9.05
CA GLY A 18 2.11 15.78 8.60
C GLY A 18 2.46 15.95 7.14
N ASN A 19 3.74 15.82 6.78
CA ASN A 19 4.18 15.63 5.40
C ASN A 19 3.73 14.25 4.88
N HIS A 20 2.43 13.97 4.90
CA HIS A 20 1.87 13.02 3.98
C HIS A 20 1.82 13.75 2.65
N LYS A 21 2.84 13.52 1.81
CA LYS A 21 2.70 13.74 0.38
C LYS A 21 1.45 12.95 -0.01
N VAL A 22 0.32 13.64 -0.16
CA VAL A 22 -0.92 13.04 -0.63
C VAL A 22 -0.50 12.42 -1.95
N ARG A 23 -0.37 11.10 -1.98
CA ARG A 23 -0.16 10.38 -3.22
C ARG A 23 -1.42 10.70 -4.00
N GLU A 24 -1.32 11.61 -4.98
CA GLU A 24 -2.31 11.68 -6.04
C GLU A 24 -2.53 10.24 -6.45
N ASN A 25 -3.75 9.75 -6.23
CA ASN A 25 -4.09 8.38 -6.53
C ASN A 25 -4.09 8.26 -8.05
N ASN A 26 -2.91 8.06 -8.65
CA ASN A 26 -2.64 8.03 -10.08
C ASN A 26 -3.44 6.96 -10.85
N TRP A 27 -4.27 6.20 -10.15
CA TRP A 27 -5.15 5.18 -10.70
C TRP A 27 -6.62 5.63 -10.78
N ILE A 28 -7.03 6.69 -10.07
CA ILE A 28 -8.41 7.20 -10.11
C ILE A 28 -8.56 8.08 -11.36
N SER A 29 -9.53 7.74 -12.20
CA SER A 29 -9.82 8.50 -13.41
C SER A 29 -10.54 9.82 -13.12
N ALA A 30 -10.44 10.78 -14.04
CA ALA A 30 -11.22 12.02 -13.97
C ALA A 30 -12.73 11.76 -13.88
N ALA A 31 -13.23 10.73 -14.57
CA ALA A 31 -14.63 10.32 -14.51
C ALA A 31 -15.06 9.89 -13.10
N SER A 32 -14.25 9.08 -12.42
CA SER A 32 -14.51 8.70 -11.02
C SER A 32 -14.45 9.89 -10.07
N THR A 33 -13.54 10.84 -10.29
CA THR A 33 -13.47 12.09 -9.50
C THR A 33 -14.76 12.89 -9.62
N VAL A 34 -15.30 13.05 -10.83
CA VAL A 34 -16.60 13.73 -11.05
C VAL A 34 -17.73 13.05 -10.27
N LEU A 35 -17.77 11.72 -10.23
CA LEU A 35 -18.79 10.99 -9.46
C LEU A 35 -18.62 11.16 -7.94
N ILE A 36 -17.37 11.21 -7.46
CA ILE A 36 -17.06 11.48 -6.04
C ILE A 36 -17.51 12.89 -5.67
N ASP A 37 -17.22 13.89 -6.51
CA ASP A 37 -17.57 15.27 -6.24
C ASP A 37 -19.08 15.49 -6.31
N ALA A 38 -19.76 14.91 -7.31
CA ALA A 38 -21.23 14.91 -7.36
C ALA A 38 -21.85 14.33 -6.08
N ARG A 39 -21.25 13.28 -5.48
CA ARG A 39 -21.76 12.69 -4.22
C ARG A 39 -21.58 13.60 -3.03
N LYS A 40 -20.52 14.40 -2.98
CA LYS A 40 -20.27 15.36 -1.89
C LYS A 40 -21.29 16.50 -1.89
N LEU A 41 -21.88 16.81 -3.04
CA LEU A 41 -22.89 17.87 -3.18
C LEU A 41 -24.28 17.45 -2.68
N ILE A 42 -24.54 16.14 -2.48
CA ILE A 42 -25.87 15.66 -2.07
C ILE A 42 -26.09 15.86 -0.55
N PRO A 43 -27.16 16.57 -0.13
CA PRO A 43 -27.53 16.75 1.28
C PRO A 43 -27.77 15.43 2.03
N SER A 44 -27.72 15.48 3.36
CA SER A 44 -27.84 14.29 4.23
C SER A 44 -29.22 14.01 4.79
N ASP A 45 -30.22 14.71 4.29
CA ASP A 45 -31.62 14.49 4.60
C ASP A 45 -32.13 13.17 4.01
N SER A 46 -33.32 12.76 4.46
CA SER A 46 -33.94 11.51 4.04
C SER A 46 -34.43 11.54 2.59
N GLU A 47 -34.79 12.72 2.08
CA GLU A 47 -35.30 12.91 0.72
C GLU A 47 -34.27 12.50 -0.33
N HIS A 48 -32.99 12.83 -0.11
CA HIS A 48 -31.92 12.53 -1.07
C HIS A 48 -31.22 11.18 -0.83
N ASN A 49 -31.75 10.34 0.07
CA ASN A 49 -31.09 9.08 0.45
C ASN A 49 -30.97 8.09 -0.73
N GLU A 50 -32.00 8.02 -1.58
CA GLU A 50 -31.99 7.13 -2.75
C GLU A 50 -30.97 7.60 -3.79
N GLU A 51 -30.92 8.90 -4.10
CA GLU A 51 -29.94 9.49 -5.03
C GLU A 51 -28.50 9.27 -4.52
N ARG A 52 -28.28 9.52 -3.24
CA ARG A 52 -27.00 9.26 -2.57
C ARG A 52 -26.60 7.78 -2.64
N SER A 53 -27.55 6.86 -2.46
CA SER A 53 -27.33 5.41 -2.56
C SER A 53 -26.97 4.99 -3.98
N GLN A 54 -27.69 5.48 -4.99
CA GLN A 54 -27.40 5.21 -6.40
C GLN A 54 -26.02 5.73 -6.80
N LEU A 55 -25.66 6.94 -6.38
CA LEU A 55 -24.37 7.52 -6.69
C LEU A 55 -23.23 6.82 -5.95
N LYS A 56 -23.45 6.37 -4.70
CA LYS A 56 -22.52 5.51 -3.98
C LYS A 56 -22.22 4.23 -4.77
N ARG A 57 -23.24 3.55 -5.30
CA ARG A 57 -23.06 2.34 -6.13
C ARG A 57 -22.25 2.65 -7.40
N LYS A 58 -22.52 3.77 -8.07
CA LYS A 58 -21.77 4.23 -9.26
C LYS A 58 -20.30 4.50 -8.94
N VAL A 59 -20.02 5.24 -7.86
CA VAL A 59 -18.65 5.51 -7.39
C VAL A 59 -17.91 4.22 -7.04
N THR A 60 -18.53 3.30 -6.30
CA THR A 60 -17.90 2.02 -5.96
C THR A 60 -17.54 1.23 -7.22
N ARG A 61 -18.45 1.17 -8.21
CA ARG A 61 -18.20 0.47 -9.47
C ARG A 61 -17.10 1.13 -10.29
N SER A 62 -17.13 2.46 -10.43
CA SER A 62 -16.12 3.18 -11.23
C SER A 62 -14.72 3.05 -10.62
N LEU A 63 -14.62 3.13 -9.28
CA LEU A 63 -13.36 2.92 -8.58
C LEU A 63 -12.86 1.48 -8.69
N HIS A 64 -13.74 0.48 -8.66
CA HIS A 64 -13.34 -0.91 -8.94
C HIS A 64 -12.77 -1.04 -10.35
N ASN A 65 -13.45 -0.50 -11.35
CA ASN A 65 -12.99 -0.55 -12.74
C ASN A 65 -11.65 0.16 -12.92
N ASP A 66 -11.50 1.38 -12.39
CA ASP A 66 -10.25 2.14 -12.42
C ASP A 66 -9.09 1.35 -11.78
N ARG A 67 -9.36 0.71 -10.63
CA ARG A 67 -8.38 -0.10 -9.92
C ARG A 67 -7.97 -1.34 -10.71
N GLU A 68 -8.93 -2.02 -11.32
CA GLU A 68 -8.70 -3.18 -12.16
C GLU A 68 -7.86 -2.82 -13.39
N GLN A 69 -8.22 -1.74 -14.09
CA GLN A 69 -7.47 -1.24 -15.24
C GLN A 69 -6.04 -0.86 -14.87
N TRP A 70 -5.85 -0.22 -13.73
CA TRP A 70 -4.52 0.07 -13.20
C TRP A 70 -3.71 -1.20 -12.93
N TRP A 71 -4.31 -2.23 -12.33
CA TRP A 71 -3.64 -3.52 -12.09
C TRP A 71 -3.26 -4.25 -13.38
N VAL A 72 -4.15 -4.24 -14.38
CA VAL A 72 -3.89 -4.82 -15.70
C VAL A 72 -2.70 -4.12 -16.37
N ALA A 73 -2.69 -2.78 -16.37
CA ALA A 73 -1.59 -2.00 -16.91
C ALA A 73 -0.27 -2.31 -16.17
N LYS A 74 -0.32 -2.40 -14.83
CA LYS A 74 0.85 -2.67 -14.00
C LYS A 74 1.42 -4.07 -14.22
N ALA A 75 0.55 -5.09 -14.32
CA ALA A 75 0.96 -6.45 -14.65
C ALA A 75 1.65 -6.53 -16.02
N ARG A 76 1.16 -5.77 -17.00
CA ARG A 76 1.79 -5.65 -18.31
C ARG A 76 3.19 -5.03 -18.23
N GLU A 77 3.40 -3.99 -17.42
CA GLU A 77 4.73 -3.40 -17.20
C GLU A 77 5.70 -4.39 -16.56
N VAL A 78 5.24 -5.11 -15.54
CA VAL A 78 6.00 -6.16 -14.85
C VAL A 78 6.43 -7.24 -15.84
N GLY A 79 5.49 -7.75 -16.65
CA GLY A 79 5.78 -8.77 -17.67
C GLY A 79 6.80 -8.32 -18.70
N LYS A 80 6.74 -7.06 -19.15
CA LYS A 80 7.74 -6.49 -20.07
C LYS A 80 9.13 -6.40 -19.44
N ALA A 81 9.23 -5.94 -18.20
CA ALA A 81 10.51 -5.82 -17.50
C ALA A 81 11.15 -7.20 -17.29
N ALA A 82 10.35 -8.21 -16.96
CA ALA A 82 10.79 -9.59 -16.84
C ALA A 82 11.28 -10.16 -18.19
N ALA A 83 10.53 -9.95 -19.27
CA ALA A 83 10.88 -10.47 -20.60
C ALA A 83 12.22 -9.93 -21.14
N ILE A 84 12.58 -8.69 -20.80
CA ILE A 84 13.84 -8.05 -21.23
C ILE A 84 14.97 -8.30 -20.20
N GLY A 85 14.70 -9.01 -19.10
CA GLY A 85 15.68 -9.26 -18.04
C GLY A 85 16.06 -8.00 -17.23
N ASN A 86 15.25 -6.94 -17.25
CA ASN A 86 15.51 -5.71 -16.51
C ASN A 86 15.11 -5.85 -15.03
N SER A 87 15.98 -6.50 -14.26
CA SER A 87 15.78 -6.79 -12.83
C SER A 87 15.56 -5.53 -11.99
N LYS A 88 16.28 -4.43 -12.29
CA LYS A 88 16.14 -3.14 -11.58
C LYS A 88 14.74 -2.54 -11.75
N GLN A 89 14.20 -2.57 -12.96
CA GLN A 89 12.86 -2.07 -13.23
C GLN A 89 11.79 -2.99 -12.64
N LEU A 90 11.98 -4.31 -12.77
CA LEU A 90 11.09 -5.31 -12.19
C LEU A 90 10.95 -5.12 -10.67
N PHE A 91 12.08 -5.00 -9.95
CA PHE A 91 12.06 -4.80 -8.50
C PHE A 91 11.37 -3.49 -8.10
N ARG A 92 11.58 -2.40 -8.85
CA ARG A 92 10.90 -1.12 -8.62
C ARG A 92 9.39 -1.25 -8.76
N LEU A 93 8.93 -1.91 -9.84
CA LEU A 93 7.51 -2.13 -10.09
C LEU A 93 6.87 -2.99 -8.99
N VAL A 94 7.54 -4.07 -8.57
CA VAL A 94 7.08 -4.92 -7.46
C VAL A 94 6.96 -4.14 -6.15
N LYS A 95 7.91 -3.25 -5.86
CA LYS A 95 7.86 -2.36 -4.68
C LYS A 95 6.74 -1.33 -4.76
N GLU A 96 6.45 -0.80 -5.94
CA GLU A 96 5.34 0.14 -6.16
C GLU A 96 3.97 -0.53 -6.02
N THR A 97 3.84 -1.78 -6.47
CA THR A 97 2.63 -2.61 -6.30
C THR A 97 2.51 -3.21 -4.91
N GLY A 98 3.63 -3.31 -4.18
CA GLY A 98 3.70 -3.96 -2.89
C GLY A 98 2.68 -3.36 -1.93
N ILE A 99 1.88 -4.24 -1.34
CA ILE A 99 1.04 -3.94 -0.18
C ILE A 99 1.94 -3.20 0.81
N ARG A 100 1.55 -1.96 1.12
CA ARG A 100 2.28 -1.09 2.04
C ARG A 100 2.41 -1.88 3.35
N ASN A 101 3.64 -2.27 3.66
CA ASN A 101 4.05 -3.22 4.69
C ASN A 101 3.74 -4.69 4.33
N PRO A 102 4.68 -5.43 3.72
CA PRO A 102 4.90 -6.75 4.26
C PRO A 102 5.34 -6.48 5.70
N THR A 103 4.46 -6.63 6.68
CA THR A 103 4.92 -7.12 7.97
C THR A 103 5.61 -8.43 7.59
N VAL A 104 6.91 -8.36 7.29
CA VAL A 104 7.73 -9.50 6.91
C VAL A 104 7.45 -10.49 8.00
N SER A 105 6.78 -11.60 7.70
CA SER A 105 6.28 -12.57 8.68
C SER A 105 7.30 -12.64 9.81
N GLU A 106 6.98 -12.03 10.95
CA GLU A 106 7.97 -11.63 11.96
C GLU A 106 8.53 -12.84 12.72
N THR A 107 8.20 -14.01 12.20
CA THR A 107 7.81 -15.22 12.89
C THR A 107 8.01 -16.31 11.84
N ILE A 108 9.11 -17.06 11.96
CA ILE A 108 9.41 -18.20 11.10
C ILE A 108 9.46 -19.42 12.02
N SER A 109 8.83 -20.52 11.62
CA SER A 109 8.90 -21.78 12.37
C SER A 109 10.22 -22.51 12.10
N GLU A 110 10.84 -22.98 13.17
CA GLU A 110 11.97 -23.90 13.12
C GLU A 110 11.51 -25.31 12.72
N LYS A 111 12.46 -26.20 12.39
CA LYS A 111 12.16 -27.59 11.96
C LYS A 111 11.45 -28.39 13.06
N ASP A 112 11.62 -28.00 14.32
CA ASP A 112 11.00 -28.59 15.51
C ASP A 112 9.65 -27.95 15.88
N GLY A 113 9.16 -26.98 15.09
CA GLY A 113 7.88 -26.32 15.28
C GLY A 113 7.91 -25.09 16.19
N HIS A 114 9.06 -24.77 16.83
CA HIS A 114 9.17 -23.56 17.63
C HIS A 114 9.22 -22.31 16.76
N THR A 115 8.74 -21.20 17.30
CA THR A 115 8.61 -19.96 16.56
C THR A 115 9.75 -19.00 16.89
N THR A 116 10.53 -18.61 15.87
CA THR A 116 11.64 -17.67 16.01
C THR A 116 11.20 -16.23 15.71
N HIS A 117 11.45 -15.34 16.66
CA HIS A 117 11.23 -13.89 16.50
C HIS A 117 12.52 -13.09 16.26
N SER A 118 13.71 -13.67 16.51
CA SER A 118 14.98 -12.97 16.30
C SER A 118 15.35 -12.86 14.82
N GLN A 119 15.74 -11.64 14.40
CA GLN A 119 16.05 -11.34 12.99
C GLN A 119 17.23 -12.16 12.46
N SER A 120 18.30 -12.33 13.24
CA SER A 120 19.49 -13.11 12.85
C SER A 120 19.13 -14.56 12.54
N ARG A 121 18.44 -15.23 13.47
CA ARG A 121 18.01 -16.62 13.30
C ARG A 121 17.01 -16.79 12.16
N ARG A 122 16.14 -15.81 11.90
CA ARG A 122 15.26 -15.81 10.72
C ARG A 122 16.06 -15.80 9.41
N LEU A 123 17.15 -15.05 9.34
CA LEU A 123 18.04 -15.03 8.16
C LEU A 123 18.78 -16.36 8.00
N ASP A 124 19.28 -16.94 9.09
CA ASP A 124 19.96 -18.25 9.06
C ASP A 124 19.01 -19.36 8.58
N ARG A 125 17.76 -19.35 9.06
CA ARG A 125 16.72 -20.29 8.64
C ARG A 125 16.34 -20.15 7.17
N TRP A 126 16.28 -18.92 6.66
CA TRP A 126 16.11 -18.70 5.22
C TRP A 126 17.29 -19.27 4.43
N ALA A 127 18.53 -19.04 4.87
CA ALA A 127 19.71 -19.57 4.22
C ALA A 127 19.72 -21.11 4.21
N GLU A 128 19.36 -21.75 5.33
CA GLU A 128 19.17 -23.21 5.39
C GLU A 128 18.12 -23.70 4.39
N HIS A 129 16.94 -23.07 4.37
CA HIS A 129 15.85 -23.47 3.48
C HIS A 129 16.25 -23.37 2.00
N PHE A 130 16.92 -22.28 1.61
CA PHE A 130 17.39 -22.13 0.23
C PHE A 130 18.56 -23.06 -0.10
N ARG A 131 19.45 -23.37 0.85
CA ARG A 131 20.48 -24.40 0.66
C ARG A 131 19.86 -25.77 0.39
N ASP A 132 18.92 -26.18 1.23
CA ASP A 132 18.23 -27.47 1.14
C ASP A 132 17.43 -27.57 -0.18
N GLN A 133 16.82 -26.47 -0.64
CA GLN A 133 16.00 -26.46 -1.87
C GLN A 133 16.83 -26.35 -3.16
N PHE A 134 17.96 -25.63 -3.15
CA PHE A 134 18.69 -25.27 -4.38
C PHE A 134 20.12 -25.84 -4.44
N ASN A 135 20.50 -26.74 -3.53
CA ASN A 135 21.85 -27.32 -3.45
C ASN A 135 22.96 -26.25 -3.48
N TRP A 136 22.73 -25.11 -2.81
CA TRP A 136 23.67 -24.00 -2.83
C TRP A 136 24.96 -24.36 -2.06
N PRO A 137 26.17 -24.19 -2.66
CA PRO A 137 27.42 -24.49 -1.98
C PRO A 137 27.65 -23.52 -0.81
N SER A 138 28.12 -24.04 0.32
CA SER A 138 28.50 -23.21 1.46
C SER A 138 29.51 -22.15 1.03
N ALA A 139 29.31 -20.91 1.47
CA ALA A 139 30.35 -19.90 1.36
C ALA A 139 31.54 -20.40 2.17
N SER A 140 32.65 -20.70 1.50
CA SER A 140 33.91 -21.03 2.13
C SER A 140 34.30 -19.86 3.04
N HIS A 141 34.31 -20.11 4.35
CA HIS A 141 35.07 -19.27 5.26
C HIS A 141 36.54 -19.60 5.04
N ASP A 142 37.13 -19.01 4.00
CA ASP A 142 38.58 -19.01 3.83
C ASP A 142 39.15 -17.84 4.64
N LEU A 143 39.66 -18.22 5.82
CA LEU A 143 40.60 -17.58 6.76
C LEU A 143 40.18 -16.28 7.47
#